data_AF-A0A7J0D2N5-F1
#
_entry.id   AF-A0A7J0D2N5-F1
#
_cell.length_a   1.000
_cell.length_b   1.000
_cell.length_c   1.000
_cell.angle_alpha   90.00
_cell.angle_beta   90.00
_cell.angle_gamma   90.00
#
_symmetry.space_group_name_H-M   'P 1'
#
loop_
_entity.id
_entity.type
_entity.pdbx_description
1 polymer ?
#
loop_
_entity_poly.entity_id
_entity_poly.type
_entity_poly.pdbx_seq_one_letter_code
_entity_poly.pdbx_strand_id
1 'polypeptide(L)' 'MSGVVCGSWQECGPYEKIRAVLADRFGPLGIPVIEELGFGHGPTALTVPLGVEAVLDAPADGGRCTLTVEAPALR' A
#
# COMPACT_ATOMS: atom_id res chain seq x y z
N MET A 1 -4.90 -1.21 13.66
CA MET A 1 -4.43 -1.08 12.26
C MET A 1 -2.97 -1.46 12.26
N SER A 2 -2.56 -2.43 11.42
CA SER A 2 -1.21 -3.00 11.45
C SER A 2 -0.30 -2.47 10.34
N GLY A 3 -0.84 -1.69 9.41
CA GLY A 3 -0.11 -1.10 8.28
C GLY A 3 -1.06 -0.38 7.33
N VAL A 4 -0.49 0.36 6.39
CA VAL A 4 -1.20 1.05 5.31
C VAL A 4 -0.58 0.64 3.98
N VAL A 5 -1.44 0.36 3.00
CA VAL A 5 -1.04 0.11 1.62
C VAL A 5 -1.73 1.12 0.72
N CYS A 6 -0.94 1.85 -0.04
CA CYS A 6 -1.39 2.78 -1.06
C CYS A 6 -1.13 2.20 -2.45
N GLY A 7 -2.06 2.46 -3.35
CA GLY A 7 -1.90 2.16 -4.77
C GLY A 7 -0.98 3.17 -5.48
N SER A 8 -1.16 3.27 -6.79
CA SER A 8 -0.44 4.17 -7.69
C SER A 8 -0.93 5.62 -7.57
N TRP A 9 -0.01 6.58 -7.75
CA TRP A 9 -0.29 8.02 -7.71
C TRP A 9 -0.37 8.67 -9.10
N GLN A 10 -1.23 8.17 -9.99
CA GLN A 10 -1.41 8.74 -11.32
C GLN A 10 -2.14 10.08 -11.24
N GLU A 11 -1.61 11.13 -11.88
CA GLU A 11 -2.19 12.49 -11.93
C GLU A 11 -2.48 13.12 -10.55
N CYS A 12 -1.81 12.66 -9.49
CA CYS A 12 -2.00 13.13 -8.11
C CYS A 12 -1.14 14.36 -7.74
N GLY A 13 -0.53 15.00 -8.74
CA GLY A 13 0.42 16.08 -8.54
C GLY A 13 1.83 15.58 -8.19
N PRO A 14 2.68 16.46 -7.64
CA PRO A 14 4.07 16.12 -7.36
C PRO A 14 4.22 15.08 -6.24
N TYR A 15 4.95 14.00 -6.54
CA TYR A 15 5.07 12.84 -5.65
C TYR A 15 5.73 13.18 -4.30
N GLU A 16 6.66 14.13 -4.25
CA GLU A 16 7.29 14.57 -3.02
C GLU A 16 6.29 15.18 -2.02
N LYS A 17 5.22 15.81 -2.52
CA LYS A 17 4.14 16.32 -1.66
C LYS A 17 3.30 15.18 -1.09
N ILE A 18 3.06 14.14 -1.88
CA ILE A 18 2.35 12.94 -1.43
C ILE A 18 3.16 12.25 -0.33
N ARG A 19 4.47 12.05 -0.55
CA ARG A 19 5.39 11.49 0.46
C ARG A 19 5.39 12.30 1.75
N ALA A 20 5.39 13.62 1.66
CA ALA A 20 5.31 14.49 2.83
C ALA A 20 4.03 14.28 3.63
N VAL A 21 2.88 14.15 2.95
CA VAL A 21 1.59 13.86 3.61
C VAL A 21 1.60 12.48 4.26
N LEU A 22 2.08 11.44 3.58
CA LEU A 22 2.14 10.10 4.16
C LEU A 22 3.03 10.06 5.41
N ALA A 23 4.19 10.71 5.36
CA ALA A 23 5.09 10.82 6.51
C ALA A 23 4.46 11.59 7.68
N ASP A 24 3.82 12.74 7.42
CA ASP A 24 3.14 13.55 8.43
C ASP A 24 2.00 12.80 9.12
N ARG A 25 1.17 12.09 8.35
CA ARG A 25 -0.04 11.43 8.86
C ARG A 25 0.23 10.07 9.49
N PHE A 26 1.13 9.28 8.91
CA PHE A 26 1.34 7.89 9.34
C PHE A 26 2.67 7.68 10.06
N GLY A 27 3.66 8.56 9.89
CA GLY A 27 4.95 8.47 10.59
C GLY A 27 4.81 8.36 12.11
N PRO A 28 3.99 9.19 12.78
CA PRO A 28 3.78 9.10 14.22
C PRO A 28 3.12 7.79 14.71
N LEU A 29 2.49 7.04 13.80
CA LEU A 29 1.82 5.77 14.15
C LEU A 29 2.79 4.60 14.24
N GLY A 30 4.00 4.71 13.70
CA GLY A 30 5.03 3.66 13.77
C GLY A 30 4.67 2.36 13.04
N ILE A 31 3.69 2.41 12.12
CA ILE A 31 3.25 1.26 11.32
C ILE A 31 3.91 1.28 9.93
N PRO A 32 4.07 0.11 9.27
CA PRO A 32 4.52 0.06 7.89
C PRO A 32 3.55 0.79 6.95
N VAL A 33 4.10 1.59 6.04
CA VAL A 33 3.37 2.25 4.96
C VAL A 33 4.05 1.91 3.64
N ILE A 34 3.33 1.21 2.77
CA ILE A 34 3.78 0.83 1.43
C ILE A 34 2.93 1.58 0.41
N GLU A 35 3.53 1.95 -0.70
CA GLU A 35 2.95 2.73 -1.78
C GLU A 35 3.35 2.12 -3.12
N GLU A 36 2.67 2.50 -4.21
CA GLU A 36 2.95 2.02 -5.57
C GLU A 36 2.83 0.48 -5.73
N LEU A 37 1.91 -0.17 -5.00
CA LEU A 37 1.70 -1.63 -5.06
C LEU A 37 0.95 -2.12 -6.33
N GLY A 38 0.92 -1.33 -7.40
CA GLY A 38 0.39 -1.75 -8.70
C GLY A 38 -1.14 -1.85 -8.82
N PHE A 39 -1.90 -1.28 -7.88
CA PHE A 39 -3.35 -1.04 -8.03
C PHE A 39 -3.62 0.47 -8.00
N GLY A 40 -4.75 0.93 -8.54
CA GLY A 40 -5.12 2.35 -8.57
C GLY A 40 -5.47 2.82 -9.97
N HIS A 41 -5.28 4.11 -10.24
CA HIS A 41 -5.63 4.75 -11.53
C HIS A 41 -4.56 4.57 -12.62
N GLY A 42 -3.54 3.76 -12.38
CA GLY A 42 -2.54 3.39 -13.39
C GLY A 42 -3.08 2.43 -14.46
N PRO A 43 -2.29 2.16 -15.52
CA PRO A 43 -2.69 1.27 -16.62
C PRO A 43 -2.89 -0.18 -16.16
N THR A 44 -2.25 -0.57 -15.05
CA THR A 44 -2.47 -1.84 -14.37
C THR A 44 -3.22 -1.57 -13.08
N ALA A 45 -4.50 -1.97 -13.05
CA ALA A 45 -5.34 -1.87 -11.86
C ALA A 45 -5.62 -3.30 -11.35
N LEU A 46 -4.75 -3.80 -10.46
CA LEU A 46 -4.97 -5.11 -9.83
C LEU A 46 -6.33 -5.12 -9.11
N THR A 47 -7.06 -6.24 -9.24
CA THR A 47 -8.26 -6.48 -8.42
C THR A 47 -7.80 -6.84 -7.01
N VAL A 48 -8.22 -6.05 -6.02
CA VAL A 48 -7.86 -6.25 -4.61
C VAL A 48 -9.10 -6.68 -3.83
N PRO A 49 -9.13 -7.90 -3.26
CA PRO A 49 -10.25 -8.33 -2.44
C PRO A 49 -10.27 -7.56 -1.12
N LEU A 50 -11.46 -7.15 -0.69
CA LEU A 50 -11.68 -6.42 0.55
C LEU A 50 -12.41 -7.29 1.57
N GLY A 51 -12.12 -7.09 2.85
CA GLY A 51 -12.74 -7.84 3.95
C GLY A 51 -12.18 -9.25 4.15
N VAL A 52 -11.06 -9.57 3.52
CA VAL A 52 -10.31 -10.83 3.67
C VAL A 52 -9.00 -10.60 4.42
N GLU A 53 -8.51 -11.64 5.10
CA GLU A 53 -7.23 -11.60 5.79
C GLU A 53 -6.06 -11.56 4.80
N ALA A 54 -5.05 -10.76 5.14
CA ALA A 54 -3.86 -10.58 4.32
C ALA A 54 -2.64 -10.26 5.18
N VAL A 55 -1.47 -10.72 4.72
CA VAL A 55 -0.17 -10.44 5.32
C VAL A 55 0.52 -9.34 4.53
N LEU A 56 0.98 -8.31 5.25
CA LEU A 56 1.84 -7.26 4.72
C LEU A 56 3.27 -7.52 5.17
N ASP A 57 4.16 -7.81 4.22
CA ASP A 57 5.60 -7.92 4.45
C ASP A 57 6.29 -6.64 3.95
N ALA A 58 6.97 -5.95 4.86
CA ALA A 58 7.61 -4.65 4.67
C ALA A 58 9.00 -4.64 5.34
N PRO A 59 10.03 -5.19 4.68
CA PRO A 59 11.35 -5.32 5.27
C PRO A 59 11.96 -3.96 5.62
N ALA A 60 12.49 -3.82 6.84
CA ALA A 60 13.11 -2.57 7.30
C ALA A 60 14.40 -2.21 6.54
N ASP A 61 15.02 -3.17 5.85
CA ASP A 61 16.23 -3.00 5.05
C ASP A 61 15.95 -2.49 3.62
N GLY A 62 14.69 -2.18 3.29
CA GLY A 62 14.29 -1.74 1.95
C GLY A 62 14.12 -2.89 0.95
N GLY A 63 14.05 -4.13 1.44
CA GLY A 63 13.68 -5.30 0.64
C GLY A 63 12.29 -5.18 -0.01
N ARG A 64 11.99 -6.15 -0.89
CA ARG A 64 10.73 -6.17 -1.64
C ARG A 64 9.53 -6.25 -0.70
N CYS A 65 8.64 -5.27 -0.81
CA CYS A 65 7.37 -5.27 -0.10
C CYS A 65 6.33 -6.15 -0.79
N THR A 66 5.52 -6.87 -0.01
CA THR A 66 4.44 -7.72 -0.54
C THR A 66 3.17 -7.64 0.29
N LEU A 67 2.02 -7.79 -0.39
CA LEU A 67 0.73 -8.03 0.24
C LEU A 67 0.21 -9.37 -0.27
N THR A 68 -0.03 -10.31 0.64
CA THR A 68 -0.51 -11.67 0.31
C THR A 68 -1.87 -11.89 0.95
N VAL A 69 -2.86 -12.24 0.14
CA VAL A 69 -4.21 -12.56 0.60
C VAL A 69 -4.23 -14.02 1.07
N GLU A 70 -4.75 -14.28 2.27
CA GLU A 70 -4.71 -15.62 2.87
C GLU A 70 -5.98 -16.44 2.60
N ALA A 71 -6.99 -15.83 2.00
CA ALA A 71 -8.26 -16.46 1.65
C ALA A 71 -8.64 -16.20 0.18
N PRO A 72 -9.42 -17.11 -0.45
CA PRO A 72 -9.99 -16.87 -1.77
C PRO A 72 -10.87 -15.61 -1.79
N ALA A 73 -10.76 -14.84 -2.87
CA ALA A 73 -11.56 -13.62 -3.07
C ALA A 73 -13.06 -13.89 -3.29
N LEU A 74 -13.41 -15.11 -3.71
CA LEU A 74 -14.78 -15.55 -4.01
C LEU A 74 -14.99 -16.95 -3.42
N ARG A 75 -16.24 -17.24 -3.03
CA ARG A 75 -16.70 -18.57 -2.61
C ARG A 75 -17.63 -19.15 -3.65
#